data_AF-A0A6J1DY56-F1
#
_entry.id   AF-A0A6J1DY56-F1
#
_cell.length_a   1.000
_cell.length_b   1.000
_cell.length_c   1.000
_cell.angle_alpha   90.00
_cell.angle_beta   90.00
_cell.angle_gamma   90.00
#
_symmetry.space_group_name_H-M   'P 1'
#
loop_
_entity.id
_entity.type
_entity.pdbx_description
1 polymer ?
#
loop_
_entity_poly.entity_id
_entity_poly.type
_entity_poly.pdbx_seq_one_letter_code
_entity_poly.pdbx_strand_id
1 'polypeptide(L)'
;MVDDLTFDLTEECHQAPTPNTAQASRDDYDKWIKAKVLILASISDMLAKKYESMVTAREIMDLFRDMFGQPSIQARHDALKFIYNSRMKEGTSVREHVLNLMVHFNVAEVNAVINEGS
;
A
#
# COMPACT_ATOMS: atom_id res chain seq x y z
N MET A 1 -12.01 -8.76 -13.61
CA MET A 1 -10.99 -9.79 -13.93
C MET A 1 -9.72 -9.60 -13.11
N VAL A 2 -9.22 -8.37 -12.92
CA VAL A 2 -8.14 -8.09 -11.95
C VAL A 2 -8.67 -8.07 -10.50
N ASP A 3 -9.91 -7.60 -10.30
CA ASP A 3 -10.51 -7.51 -8.97
C ASP A 3 -10.83 -8.88 -8.36
N ASP A 4 -11.31 -9.84 -9.16
CA ASP A 4 -11.51 -11.25 -8.75
C ASP A 4 -10.20 -11.93 -8.32
N LEU A 5 -9.09 -11.64 -9.02
CA LEU A 5 -7.78 -12.23 -8.69
C LEU A 5 -7.19 -11.64 -7.40
N THR A 6 -7.58 -10.40 -7.07
CA THR A 6 -7.14 -9.71 -5.85
C THR A 6 -7.89 -10.22 -4.62
N PHE A 7 -9.16 -10.63 -4.79
CA PHE A 7 -9.99 -11.25 -3.75
C PHE A 7 -9.43 -12.62 -3.30
N ASP A 8 -9.04 -13.48 -4.25
CA ASP A 8 -8.48 -14.81 -3.99
C ASP A 8 -7.13 -14.82 -3.23
N LEU A 9 -6.37 -13.73 -3.30
CA LEU A 9 -5.05 -13.61 -2.65
C LEU A 9 -5.11 -13.04 -1.24
N THR A 10 -6.21 -12.36 -0.89
CA THR A 10 -6.43 -11.72 0.43
C THR A 10 -7.44 -12.48 1.29
N GLU A 11 -8.15 -13.46 0.75
CA GLU A 11 -8.97 -14.38 1.54
C GLU A 11 -8.10 -15.16 2.55
N GLU A 12 -8.55 -15.21 3.81
CA GLU A 12 -7.93 -16.06 4.82
C GLU A 12 -8.02 -17.53 4.41
N CYS A 13 -6.96 -18.28 4.71
CA CYS A 13 -6.78 -19.68 4.33
C CYS A 13 -8.04 -20.53 4.57
N HIS A 14 -8.57 -21.19 3.53
CA HIS A 14 -9.50 -22.31 3.76
C HIS A 14 -8.83 -23.33 4.70
N GLN A 15 -9.55 -23.72 5.74
CA GLN A 15 -9.04 -24.53 6.83
C GLN A 15 -8.35 -25.80 6.30
N ALA A 16 -7.12 -26.07 6.76
CA ALA A 16 -6.33 -27.19 6.27
C ALA A 16 -7.11 -28.51 6.38
N PRO A 17 -7.08 -29.37 5.34
CA PRO A 17 -7.81 -30.64 5.37
C PRO A 17 -7.39 -31.50 6.56
N THR A 18 -8.37 -32.03 7.29
CA THR A 18 -8.11 -32.97 8.40
C THR A 18 -7.86 -34.40 7.86
N PRO A 19 -7.31 -35.33 8.67
CA PRO A 19 -7.07 -36.71 8.27
C PRO A 19 -8.31 -37.49 7.76
N ASN A 20 -9.51 -36.98 8.04
CA ASN A 20 -10.78 -37.59 7.64
C ASN A 20 -11.46 -36.86 6.46
N THR A 21 -10.85 -35.80 5.93
CA THR A 21 -11.40 -35.02 4.82
C THR A 21 -11.37 -35.82 3.52
N ALA A 22 -12.46 -35.74 2.75
CA ALA A 22 -12.62 -36.43 1.47
C ALA A 22 -11.45 -36.10 0.51
N GLN A 23 -11.01 -37.11 -0.24
CA GLN A 23 -9.84 -36.99 -1.11
C GLN A 23 -9.96 -35.83 -2.11
N ALA A 24 -11.14 -35.64 -2.72
CA ALA A 24 -11.41 -34.52 -3.64
C ALA A 24 -11.14 -33.15 -2.99
N SER A 25 -11.51 -32.96 -1.72
CA SER A 25 -11.26 -31.71 -1.00
C SER A 25 -9.78 -31.48 -0.67
N ARG A 26 -8.99 -32.55 -0.55
CA ARG A 26 -7.52 -32.44 -0.42
C ARG A 26 -6.87 -32.06 -1.74
N ASP A 27 -7.34 -32.66 -2.83
CA ASP A 27 -6.82 -32.41 -4.17
C ASP A 27 -7.12 -30.95 -4.59
N ASP A 28 -8.31 -30.44 -4.27
CA ASP A 28 -8.68 -29.03 -4.49
C ASP A 28 -7.81 -28.06 -3.65
N TYR A 29 -7.56 -28.40 -2.37
CA TYR A 29 -6.66 -27.63 -1.50
C TYR A 29 -5.22 -27.61 -2.02
N ASP A 30 -4.69 -28.76 -2.45
CA ASP A 30 -3.35 -28.87 -3.02
C ASP A 30 -3.23 -28.07 -4.34
N LYS A 31 -4.27 -28.11 -5.18
CA LYS A 31 -4.34 -27.30 -6.41
C LYS A 31 -4.36 -25.80 -6.09
N TRP A 32 -5.10 -25.38 -5.06
CA TRP A 32 -5.10 -23.99 -4.58
C TRP A 32 -3.72 -23.57 -4.06
N ILE A 33 -3.07 -24.38 -3.23
CA ILE A 33 -1.70 -24.11 -2.74
C ILE A 33 -0.74 -23.96 -3.91
N LYS A 34 -0.77 -24.87 -4.88
CA LYS A 34 0.08 -24.82 -6.08
C LYS A 34 -0.15 -23.55 -6.89
N ALA A 35 -1.41 -23.17 -7.11
CA ALA A 35 -1.75 -21.93 -7.81
C ALA A 35 -1.22 -20.70 -7.05
N LYS A 36 -1.41 -20.65 -5.74
CA LYS A 36 -0.89 -19.56 -4.88
C LYS A 36 0.63 -19.46 -4.94
N VAL A 37 1.34 -20.58 -4.84
CA VAL A 37 2.81 -20.63 -4.94
C VAL A 37 3.27 -20.17 -6.33
N LEU A 38 2.61 -20.62 -7.40
CA LEU A 38 2.91 -20.19 -8.77
C LEU A 38 2.70 -18.69 -8.98
N ILE A 39 1.62 -18.13 -8.47
CA ILE A 39 1.32 -16.70 -8.56
C ILE A 39 2.35 -15.89 -7.75
N LEU A 40 2.67 -16.32 -6.53
CA LEU A 40 3.70 -15.65 -5.72
C LEU A 40 5.08 -15.73 -6.37
N ALA A 41 5.43 -16.88 -6.95
CA ALA A 41 6.69 -17.07 -7.65
C ALA A 41 6.76 -16.21 -8.93
N SER A 42 5.67 -16.10 -9.70
CA SER A 42 5.64 -15.28 -10.91
C SER A 42 5.66 -13.78 -10.60
N ILE A 43 5.00 -13.34 -9.53
CA ILE A 43 5.12 -11.96 -9.03
C ILE A 43 6.56 -11.70 -8.57
N SER A 44 7.15 -12.61 -7.80
CA SER A 44 8.53 -12.49 -7.33
C SER A 44 9.53 -12.47 -8.49
N ASP A 45 9.32 -13.30 -9.52
CA ASP A 45 10.14 -13.35 -10.73
C ASP A 45 9.95 -12.10 -11.60
N MET A 46 8.72 -11.59 -11.73
CA MET A 46 8.45 -10.33 -12.43
C MET A 46 9.10 -9.15 -11.71
N LEU A 47 9.01 -9.10 -10.37
CA LEU A 47 9.71 -8.10 -9.56
C LEU A 47 11.22 -8.29 -9.72
N ALA A 48 11.74 -9.50 -9.54
CA ALA A 48 13.16 -9.81 -9.68
C ALA A 48 13.69 -9.42 -11.06
N LYS A 49 12.98 -9.71 -12.16
CA LYS A 49 13.35 -9.29 -13.53
C LYS A 49 13.27 -7.78 -13.73
N LYS A 50 12.25 -7.12 -13.18
CA LYS A 50 12.11 -5.66 -13.23
C LYS A 50 13.23 -4.95 -12.46
N TYR A 51 13.78 -5.62 -11.44
CA TYR A 51 14.82 -5.09 -10.56
C TYR A 51 16.16 -5.84 -10.70
N GLU A 52 16.30 -6.73 -11.68
CA GLU A 52 17.45 -7.64 -11.87
C GLU A 52 18.71 -6.87 -12.27
N SER A 53 18.51 -5.69 -12.87
CA SER A 53 19.57 -4.76 -13.24
C SER A 53 19.95 -3.77 -12.14
N MET A 54 19.24 -3.74 -11.00
CA MET A 54 19.54 -2.82 -9.89
C MET A 54 20.51 -3.49 -8.93
N VAL A 55 21.78 -3.16 -9.07
CA VAL A 55 22.89 -3.84 -8.40
C VAL A 55 23.17 -3.22 -7.02
N THR A 56 22.60 -2.05 -6.72
CA THR A 56 22.94 -1.30 -5.50
C THR A 56 21.72 -0.85 -4.69
N ALA A 57 21.85 -0.88 -3.37
CA ALA A 57 20.86 -0.34 -2.43
C ALA A 57 20.51 1.14 -2.71
N ARG A 58 21.43 1.88 -3.35
CA ARG A 58 21.21 3.27 -3.78
C ARG A 58 20.14 3.39 -4.87
N GLU A 59 20.20 2.55 -5.90
CA GLU A 59 19.22 2.57 -7.00
C GLU A 59 17.81 2.22 -6.50
N ILE A 60 17.71 1.28 -5.55
CA ILE A 60 16.45 0.93 -4.89
C ILE A 60 15.92 2.10 -4.04
N MET A 61 16.79 2.79 -3.28
CA MET A 61 16.39 3.98 -2.52
C MET A 61 15.98 5.14 -3.41
N ASP A 62 16.66 5.36 -4.54
CA ASP A 62 16.31 6.41 -5.50
C ASP A 62 14.98 6.11 -6.19
N LEU A 63 14.65 4.84 -6.47
CA LEU A 63 13.32 4.45 -6.93
C LEU A 63 12.24 4.75 -5.87
N PHE A 64 12.48 4.40 -4.61
CA PHE A 64 11.53 4.74 -3.54
C PHE A 64 11.33 6.25 -3.41
N ARG A 65 12.41 7.02 -3.54
CA ARG A 65 12.34 8.49 -3.56
C ARG A 65 11.56 9.01 -4.77
N ASP A 66 11.69 8.38 -5.93
CA ASP A 66 10.96 8.79 -7.13
C ASP A 66 9.46 8.46 -7.02
N MET A 67 9.15 7.23 -6.55
CA MET A 67 7.79 6.75 -6.37
C MET A 67 7.03 7.46 -5.24
N PHE A 68 7.70 7.80 -4.13
CA PHE A 68 7.05 8.37 -2.95
C PHE A 68 7.42 9.82 -2.66
N GLY A 69 8.55 10.31 -3.16
CA GLY A 69 9.03 11.66 -2.88
C GLY A 69 8.18 12.74 -3.52
N GLN A 70 7.92 12.68 -4.83
CA GLN A 70 7.07 13.69 -5.49
C GLN A 70 5.64 13.68 -4.93
N PRO A 71 4.97 12.52 -4.77
CA PRO A 71 3.65 12.48 -4.13
C PRO A 71 3.65 13.00 -2.68
N SER A 72 4.66 12.69 -1.88
CA SER A 72 4.80 13.19 -0.50
C SER A 72 4.98 14.71 -0.47
N ILE A 73 5.85 15.26 -1.31
CA ILE A 73 6.09 16.70 -1.40
C ILE A 73 4.80 17.42 -1.79
N GLN A 74 4.09 16.89 -2.78
CA GLN A 74 2.81 17.43 -3.23
C GLN A 74 1.74 17.36 -2.13
N ALA A 75 1.59 16.21 -1.48
CA ALA A 75 0.65 16.02 -0.37
C ALA A 75 0.92 16.97 0.79
N ARG A 76 2.19 17.18 1.15
CA ARG A 76 2.59 18.17 2.16
C ARG A 76 2.21 19.58 1.74
N HIS A 77 2.52 19.96 0.50
CA HIS A 77 2.21 21.28 -0.02
C HIS A 77 0.70 21.55 -0.02
N ASP A 78 -0.11 20.58 -0.46
CA ASP A 78 -1.57 20.70 -0.50
C ASP A 78 -2.18 20.76 0.90
N ALA A 79 -1.65 19.98 1.85
CA ALA A 79 -2.07 20.03 3.24
C ALA A 79 -1.77 21.40 3.89
N LEU A 80 -0.57 21.95 3.67
CA LEU A 80 -0.20 23.28 4.17
C LEU A 80 -1.04 24.38 3.52
N LYS A 81 -1.30 24.28 2.22
CA LYS A 81 -2.19 25.18 1.50
C LYS A 81 -3.60 25.14 2.08
N PHE A 82 -4.12 23.95 2.39
CA PHE A 82 -5.41 23.80 3.04
C PHE A 82 -5.43 24.50 4.40
N ILE A 83 -4.48 24.18 5.29
CA ILE A 83 -4.37 24.75 6.64
C ILE A 83 -4.33 26.28 6.56
N TYR A 84 -3.46 26.84 5.71
CA TYR A 84 -3.29 28.28 5.58
C TYR A 84 -4.56 29.00 5.10
N ASN A 85 -5.29 28.39 4.17
CA ASN A 85 -6.52 28.97 3.62
C ASN A 85 -7.78 28.59 4.40
N SER A 86 -7.65 27.73 5.42
CA SER A 86 -8.78 27.24 6.19
C SER A 86 -9.34 28.36 7.07
N ARG A 87 -10.58 28.75 6.80
CA ARG A 87 -11.36 29.65 7.66
C ARG A 87 -12.64 28.96 8.06
N MET A 88 -13.01 29.06 9.34
CA MET A 88 -14.32 28.63 9.80
C MET A 88 -15.42 29.44 9.12
N LYS A 89 -16.42 28.75 8.59
CA LYS A 89 -17.65 29.41 8.10
C LYS A 89 -18.61 29.59 9.27
N GLU A 90 -19.41 30.64 9.23
CA GLU A 90 -20.46 30.86 10.23
C GLU A 90 -21.41 29.65 10.30
N GLY A 91 -21.79 29.24 11.51
CA GLY A 91 -22.65 28.07 11.73
C GLY A 91 -21.95 26.70 11.62
N THR A 92 -20.66 26.63 11.32
CA THR A 92 -19.91 25.36 11.31
C THR A 92 -19.41 24.94 12.69
N SER A 93 -19.39 23.63 12.95
CA SER A 93 -18.93 23.08 14.23
C SER A 93 -17.43 23.32 14.44
N VAL A 94 -17.09 23.96 15.56
CA VAL A 94 -15.69 24.17 15.99
C VAL A 94 -14.94 22.86 16.09
N ARG A 95 -15.56 21.84 16.69
CA ARG A 95 -14.94 20.53 16.88
C ARG A 95 -14.60 19.89 15.53
N GLU A 96 -15.53 19.93 14.58
CA GLU A 96 -15.33 19.35 13.26
C GLU A 96 -14.24 20.09 12.49
N HIS A 97 -14.23 21.42 12.55
CA HIS A 97 -13.19 22.22 11.93
C HIS A 97 -11.80 21.91 12.48
N VAL A 98 -11.67 21.83 13.81
CA VAL A 98 -10.40 21.49 14.47
C VAL A 98 -9.94 20.08 14.11
N LEU A 99 -10.85 19.10 14.08
CA LEU A 99 -10.52 17.74 13.64
C LEU A 99 -10.02 17.72 12.20
N ASN A 100 -10.67 18.47 11.30
CA ASN A 100 -10.24 18.55 9.91
C ASN A 100 -8.87 19.22 9.76
N LEU A 101 -8.59 20.27 10.52
CA LEU A 101 -7.26 20.87 10.59
C LEU A 101 -6.22 19.87 11.12
N MET A 102 -6.54 19.11 12.16
CA MET A 102 -5.65 18.12 12.76
C MET A 102 -5.24 17.02 11.77
N VAL A 103 -6.18 16.56 10.94
CA VAL A 103 -5.89 15.62 9.84
C VAL A 103 -4.88 16.22 8.86
N HIS A 104 -5.06 17.46 8.43
CA HIS A 104 -4.14 18.11 7.50
C HIS A 104 -2.78 18.40 8.13
N PHE A 105 -2.72 18.73 9.43
CA PHE A 105 -1.45 18.84 10.16
C PHE A 105 -0.69 17.52 10.16
N ASN A 106 -1.36 16.41 10.45
CA ASN A 106 -0.76 15.08 10.42
C ASN A 106 -0.25 14.71 9.02
N VAL A 107 -1.02 15.04 7.96
CA VAL A 107 -0.56 14.84 6.57
C VAL A 107 0.68 15.68 6.27
N ALA A 108 0.71 16.96 6.68
CA ALA A 108 1.86 17.82 6.47
C ALA A 108 3.12 17.33 7.23
N GLU A 109 2.95 16.84 8.46
CA GLU A 109 4.03 16.32 9.31
C GLU A 109 4.62 15.01 8.77
N VAL A 110 3.78 14.00 8.50
CA VAL A 110 4.23 12.69 8.01
C VAL A 110 4.95 12.81 6.65
N ASN A 111 4.52 13.75 5.81
CA ASN A 111 5.10 13.97 4.49
C ASN A 111 6.27 14.97 4.49
N ALA A 112 6.73 15.45 5.65
CA ALA A 112 7.88 16.35 5.76
C ALA A 112 9.25 15.66 5.62
N VAL A 113 9.31 14.35 5.94
CA VAL A 113 10.55 13.58 6.14
C VAL A 113 11.30 13.28 4.84
N ILE A 114 10.67 13.36 3.67
CA ILE A 114 11.29 12.94 2.39
C ILE A 114 12.24 14.00 1.80
N ASN A 115 12.42 15.16 2.45
CA ASN A 115 13.18 16.28 1.89
C ASN A 115 14.54 16.56 2.56
N GLU A 116 14.99 15.73 3.51
CA GLU A 116 16.32 15.90 4.11
C GLU A 116 17.35 15.04 3.36
N GLY A 117 17.91 15.62 2.31
CA GLY A 117 18.95 15.02 1.48
C GLY A 117 19.40 15.98 0.39
N SER A 118 19.89 17.15 0.77
CA SER A 118 20.72 18.03 -0.09
C SER A 118 22.18 17.87 0.28
#